data_AF-A0A8T7DBZ9-F1
#
_entry.id   AF-A0A8T7DBZ9-F1
#
_cell.length_a   1.000
_cell.length_b   1.000
_cell.length_c   1.000
_cell.angle_alpha   90.00
_cell.angle_beta   90.00
_cell.angle_gamma   90.00
#
_symmetry.space_group_name_H-M   'P 1'
#
loop_
_entity.id
_entity.type
_entity.pdbx_description
1 polymer ?
#
loop_
_entity_poly.entity_id
_entity_poly.type
_entity_poly.pdbx_seq_one_letter_code
_entity_poly.pdbx_strand_id
1 'polypeptide(L)'
;EMVFTRHRAIAEVALDILKNTTRYPIEPDELYVDLVRTAQELRMKGEFVIALGKWRYSLPDYFLEKGDQSLAIKLVQSLVQADSTDSYLRVKLSELFRKAGQPEQSLKAFRDAPRPDDDRAFFHEWAVAEGEQDNLALDAWLDAVALADDTARRPPSNKDGVIYLAGFAFACRELFRAYNSWIFMEGCGAASDLGLVLPYLNPKTKRFLSETQATAWDAGVERVSPAEALRRIQAAALAAYDQREAELQDWVQPAPELAFEGLKSLVDSVQ
;
A
#
# COMPACT_ATOMS: atom_id res chain seq x y z
N GLU A 1 18.13 32.33 -17.24
CA GLU A 1 19.17 31.65 -18.04
C GLU A 1 19.28 30.22 -17.53
N MET A 2 18.85 29.21 -18.31
CA MET A 2 18.96 27.81 -17.88
C MET A 2 20.39 27.36 -18.14
N VAL A 3 21.19 27.19 -17.09
CA VAL A 3 22.54 26.63 -17.22
C VAL A 3 22.41 25.18 -17.66
N PHE A 4 22.65 24.96 -18.94
CA PHE A 4 22.72 23.65 -19.55
C PHE A 4 24.01 22.94 -19.12
N THR A 5 24.02 22.26 -17.98
CA THR A 5 24.97 21.18 -17.74
C THR A 5 24.59 19.99 -18.63
N ARG A 6 24.67 20.16 -19.96
CA ARG A 6 24.34 19.13 -20.96
C ARG A 6 25.36 17.99 -21.01
N HIS A 7 26.54 18.16 -20.41
CA HIS A 7 27.60 17.15 -20.43
C HIS A 7 27.69 16.45 -19.08
N ARG A 8 27.32 15.17 -19.04
CA ARG A 8 27.35 14.32 -17.84
C ARG A 8 28.66 14.45 -17.06
N ALA A 9 29.79 14.44 -17.76
CA ALA A 9 31.10 14.56 -17.13
C ALA A 9 31.29 15.88 -16.33
N ILE A 10 30.72 17.00 -16.80
CA ILE A 10 30.80 18.27 -16.06
C ILE A 10 29.96 18.19 -14.79
N ALA A 11 28.76 17.61 -14.85
CA ALA A 11 27.90 17.43 -13.69
C ALA A 11 28.52 16.48 -12.66
N GLU A 12 29.13 15.38 -13.12
CA GLU A 12 29.84 14.42 -12.26
C GLU A 12 31.03 15.07 -11.57
N VAL A 13 31.87 15.80 -12.30
CA VAL A 13 33.03 16.50 -11.73
C VAL A 13 32.58 17.62 -10.78
N ALA A 14 31.53 18.38 -11.11
CA ALA A 14 31.00 19.41 -10.23
C ALA A 14 30.47 18.81 -8.91
N LEU A 15 29.75 17.69 -8.98
CA LEU A 15 29.24 16.99 -7.80
C LEU A 15 30.37 16.38 -6.97
N ASP A 16 31.41 15.82 -7.61
CA ASP A 16 32.59 15.29 -6.93
C ASP A 16 33.37 16.40 -6.19
N ILE A 17 33.59 17.55 -6.84
CA ILE A 17 34.18 18.72 -6.21
C ILE A 17 33.32 19.18 -5.03
N LEU A 18 32.00 19.25 -5.20
CA LEU A 18 31.09 19.65 -4.12
C LEU A 18 31.16 18.70 -2.92
N LYS A 19 31.19 17.38 -3.16
CA LYS A 19 31.28 16.34 -2.13
C LYS A 19 32.60 16.36 -1.36
N ASN A 20 33.70 16.64 -2.04
CA ASN A 20 35.04 16.47 -1.48
C ASN A 20 35.70 17.78 -1.04
N THR A 21 35.06 18.94 -1.29
CA THR A 21 35.62 20.23 -0.91
C THR A 21 35.21 20.63 0.51
N THR A 22 36.16 21.07 1.32
CA THR A 22 35.88 21.68 2.64
C THR A 22 35.57 23.17 2.54
N ARG A 23 35.64 23.74 1.32
CA ARG A 23 35.50 25.18 1.09
C ARG A 23 34.05 25.67 1.17
N TYR A 24 33.10 24.77 0.91
CA TYR A 24 31.68 25.05 0.99
C TYR A 24 31.04 24.04 1.95
N PRO A 25 30.40 24.49 3.03
CA PRO A 25 29.67 23.61 3.95
C PRO A 25 28.29 23.28 3.35
N ILE A 26 28.27 22.63 2.18
CA ILE A 26 27.04 22.24 1.49
C ILE A 26 27.02 20.73 1.41
N GLU A 27 26.05 20.12 2.08
CA GLU A 27 25.79 18.69 1.96
C GLU A 27 24.98 18.44 0.68
N PRO A 28 25.50 17.67 -0.30
CA PRO A 28 24.80 17.46 -1.57
C PRO A 28 23.41 16.84 -1.41
N ASP A 29 23.23 16.00 -0.39
CA ASP A 29 21.93 15.41 -0.02
C ASP A 29 20.88 16.49 0.27
N GLU A 30 21.28 17.56 0.97
CA GLU A 30 20.39 18.68 1.29
C GLU A 30 19.92 19.41 0.04
N LEU A 31 20.77 19.52 -0.99
CA LEU A 31 20.39 20.12 -2.27
C LEU A 31 19.28 19.31 -2.97
N TYR A 32 19.34 17.98 -2.93
CA TYR A 32 18.28 17.14 -3.50
C TYR A 32 16.98 17.27 -2.70
N VAL A 33 17.08 17.30 -1.37
CA VAL A 33 15.92 17.51 -0.47
C VAL A 33 15.27 18.86 -0.73
N ASP A 34 16.06 19.93 -0.82
CA ASP A 34 15.59 21.28 -1.12
C ASP A 34 14.91 21.34 -2.49
N LEU A 35 15.49 20.70 -3.50
CA LEU A 35 14.92 20.62 -4.83
C LEU A 35 13.51 20.00 -4.82
N VAL A 36 13.36 18.81 -4.24
CA VAL A 36 12.07 18.09 -4.27
C VAL A 36 11.02 18.79 -3.42
N ARG A 37 11.40 19.29 -2.23
CA ARG A 37 10.51 20.03 -1.33
C ARG A 37 10.02 21.33 -1.97
N THR A 38 10.94 22.16 -2.48
CA THR A 38 10.58 23.44 -3.10
C THR A 38 9.69 23.23 -4.32
N ALA A 39 9.99 22.21 -5.14
CA ALA A 39 9.18 21.86 -6.29
C ALA A 39 7.75 21.45 -5.90
N GLN A 40 7.59 20.68 -4.81
CA GLN A 40 6.29 20.29 -4.29
C GLN A 40 5.52 21.50 -3.75
N GLU A 41 6.17 22.36 -2.97
CA GLU A 41 5.56 23.58 -2.42
C GLU A 41 5.09 24.54 -3.53
N LEU A 42 5.87 24.70 -4.60
CA LEU A 42 5.49 25.50 -5.76
C LEU A 42 4.26 24.91 -6.47
N ARG A 43 4.23 23.60 -6.68
CA ARG A 43 3.06 22.91 -7.25
C ARG A 43 1.81 23.11 -6.40
N MET A 44 1.93 23.04 -5.07
CA MET A 44 0.81 23.29 -4.15
C MET A 44 0.28 24.74 -4.25
N LYS A 45 1.11 25.68 -4.69
CA LYS A 45 0.73 27.07 -5.00
C LYS A 45 0.16 27.26 -6.41
N GLY A 46 0.05 26.18 -7.20
CA GLY A 46 -0.45 26.20 -8.58
C GLY A 46 0.63 26.48 -9.64
N GLU A 47 1.91 26.52 -9.25
CA GLU A 47 3.00 26.76 -10.20
C GLU A 47 3.36 25.50 -10.99
N PHE A 48 3.67 25.69 -12.27
CA PHE A 48 4.02 24.58 -13.15
C PHE A 48 5.51 24.25 -13.06
N VAL A 49 5.81 23.02 -12.61
CA VAL A 49 7.18 22.49 -12.54
C VAL A 49 7.34 21.34 -13.54
N ILE A 50 8.11 21.59 -14.61
CA ILE A 50 8.25 20.71 -15.79
C ILE A 50 8.61 19.26 -15.41
N ALA A 51 9.50 19.07 -14.44
CA ALA A 51 10.07 17.76 -14.09
C ALA A 51 9.52 17.17 -12.78
N LEU A 52 8.43 17.72 -12.23
CA LEU A 52 7.95 17.37 -10.89
C LEU A 52 7.73 15.87 -10.70
N GLY A 53 7.04 15.20 -11.63
CA GLY A 53 6.78 13.75 -11.50
C GLY A 53 8.06 12.91 -11.42
N LYS A 54 9.11 13.30 -12.15
CA LYS A 54 10.42 12.62 -12.08
C LYS A 54 11.08 12.84 -10.72
N TRP A 55 10.99 14.05 -10.18
CA TRP A 55 11.58 14.40 -8.88
C TRP A 55 10.83 13.76 -7.71
N ARG A 56 9.51 13.62 -7.82
CA ARG A 56 8.68 13.01 -6.78
C ARG A 56 8.84 11.49 -6.69
N TYR A 57 9.02 10.82 -7.82
CA TYR A 57 8.92 9.36 -7.87
C TYR A 57 10.20 8.70 -8.37
N SER A 58 10.72 9.13 -9.52
CA SER A 58 11.89 8.50 -10.14
C SER A 58 13.20 8.80 -9.41
N LEU A 59 13.32 9.96 -8.77
CA LEU A 59 14.55 10.35 -8.07
C LEU A 59 14.77 9.55 -6.76
N PRO A 60 13.77 9.37 -5.89
CA PRO A 60 13.88 8.44 -4.76
C PRO A 60 14.19 7.00 -5.21
N ASP A 61 13.52 6.51 -6.26
CA ASP A 61 13.77 5.17 -6.81
C ASP A 61 15.21 5.00 -7.29
N TYR A 62 15.75 6.02 -7.97
CA TYR A 62 17.14 6.02 -8.41
C TYR A 62 18.12 5.86 -7.25
N PHE A 63 17.94 6.61 -6.15
CA PHE A 63 18.84 6.50 -4.99
C PHE A 63 18.70 5.16 -4.28
N LEU A 64 17.47 4.65 -4.17
CA LEU A 64 17.22 3.30 -3.65
C LEU A 64 17.94 2.23 -4.48
N GLU A 65 17.84 2.27 -5.80
CA GLU A 65 18.53 1.35 -6.72
C GLU A 65 20.05 1.44 -6.64
N LYS A 66 20.59 2.61 -6.26
CA LYS A 66 22.02 2.82 -6.02
C LYS A 66 22.48 2.40 -4.62
N GLY A 67 21.58 1.91 -3.78
CA GLY A 67 21.87 1.50 -2.41
C GLY A 67 21.89 2.67 -1.41
N ASP A 68 21.56 3.88 -1.84
CA ASP A 68 21.44 5.05 -0.96
C ASP A 68 20.02 5.17 -0.41
N GLN A 69 19.67 4.21 0.45
CA GLN A 69 18.36 4.13 1.08
C GLN A 69 18.08 5.35 1.97
N SER A 70 19.11 5.89 2.62
CA SER A 70 19.01 7.06 3.50
C SER A 70 18.54 8.28 2.73
N LEU A 71 19.18 8.59 1.61
CA LEU A 71 18.77 9.73 0.79
C LEU A 71 17.38 9.50 0.17
N ALA A 72 17.10 8.30 -0.34
CA ALA A 72 15.76 7.98 -0.88
C ALA A 72 14.64 8.26 0.15
N ILE A 73 14.82 7.82 1.40
CA ILE A 73 13.90 8.06 2.50
C ILE A 73 13.78 9.57 2.78
N LYS A 74 14.91 10.28 2.94
CA LYS A 74 14.90 11.74 3.20
C LYS A 74 14.11 12.52 2.14
N LEU A 75 14.28 12.15 0.86
CA LEU A 75 13.55 12.79 -0.24
C LEU A 75 12.04 12.60 -0.09
N VAL A 76 11.58 11.37 0.09
CA VAL A 76 10.13 11.11 0.22
C VAL A 76 9.56 11.68 1.52
N GLN A 77 10.30 11.64 2.63
CA GLN A 77 9.90 12.31 3.87
C GLN A 77 9.69 13.80 3.66
N SER A 78 10.59 14.49 2.95
CA SER A 78 10.44 15.91 2.68
C SER A 78 9.23 16.23 1.79
N LEU A 79 8.89 15.32 0.86
CA LEU A 79 7.70 15.43 0.03
C LEU A 79 6.42 15.23 0.85
N VAL A 80 6.39 14.26 1.76
CA VAL A 80 5.26 14.04 2.69
C VAL A 80 5.10 15.23 3.65
N GLN A 81 6.19 15.85 4.09
CA GLN A 81 6.12 17.07 4.92
C GLN A 81 5.53 18.25 4.15
N ALA A 82 5.85 18.39 2.87
CA ALA A 82 5.32 19.44 2.01
C ALA A 82 3.86 19.22 1.59
N ASP A 83 3.43 17.96 1.44
CA ASP A 83 2.07 17.57 1.08
C ASP A 83 1.66 16.34 1.90
N SER A 84 1.19 16.58 3.12
CA SER A 84 0.87 15.52 4.08
C SER A 84 -0.39 14.72 3.75
N THR A 85 -1.18 15.20 2.79
CA THR A 85 -2.43 14.62 2.32
C THR A 85 -2.25 13.65 1.15
N ASP A 86 -1.08 13.64 0.50
CA ASP A 86 -0.82 12.76 -0.64
C ASP A 86 -0.56 11.32 -0.17
N SER A 87 -1.58 10.47 -0.32
CA SER A 87 -1.55 9.06 0.06
C SER A 87 -0.46 8.26 -0.66
N TYR A 88 -0.21 8.57 -1.93
CA TYR A 88 0.80 7.88 -2.72
C TYR A 88 2.21 8.13 -2.16
N LEU A 89 2.52 9.36 -1.75
CA LEU A 89 3.80 9.66 -1.09
C LEU A 89 3.95 8.91 0.24
N ARG A 90 2.87 8.68 0.98
CA ARG A 90 2.90 7.90 2.22
C ARG A 90 3.10 6.41 1.99
N VAL A 91 2.39 5.84 1.02
CA VAL A 91 2.63 4.46 0.55
C VAL A 91 4.10 4.30 0.14
N LYS A 92 4.62 5.26 -0.63
CA LYS A 92 6.01 5.23 -1.07
C LYS A 92 7.00 5.31 0.10
N LEU A 93 6.72 6.17 1.08
CA LEU A 93 7.57 6.31 2.27
C LEU A 93 7.60 5.02 3.09
N SER A 94 6.43 4.41 3.29
CA SER A 94 6.27 3.10 3.92
C SER A 94 7.08 2.02 3.20
N GLU A 95 6.92 1.90 1.87
CA GLU A 95 7.68 0.95 1.04
C GLU A 95 9.20 1.09 1.23
N LEU A 96 9.71 2.33 1.23
CA LEU A 96 11.14 2.61 1.41
C LEU A 96 11.63 2.21 2.81
N PHE A 97 10.84 2.46 3.85
CA PHE A 97 11.17 2.04 5.21
C PHE A 97 11.24 0.52 5.35
N ARG A 98 10.29 -0.22 4.76
CA ARG A 98 10.32 -1.69 4.77
C ARG A 98 11.54 -2.24 4.04
N LYS A 99 11.86 -1.67 2.87
CA LYS A 99 13.07 -2.03 2.09
C LYS A 99 14.38 -1.70 2.83
N ALA A 100 14.35 -0.73 3.73
CA ALA A 100 15.47 -0.35 4.59
C ALA A 100 15.51 -1.13 5.93
N GLY A 101 14.60 -2.10 6.14
CA GLY A 101 14.53 -2.87 7.38
C GLY A 101 14.07 -2.04 8.59
N GLN A 102 13.24 -1.02 8.37
CA GLN A 102 12.67 -0.14 9.40
C GLN A 102 11.14 -0.26 9.47
N PRO A 103 10.59 -1.44 9.79
CA PRO A 103 9.16 -1.68 9.65
C PRO A 103 8.29 -0.85 10.62
N GLU A 104 8.80 -0.46 11.78
CA GLU A 104 8.06 0.42 12.71
C GLU A 104 7.86 1.82 12.13
N GLN A 105 8.86 2.32 11.37
CA GLN A 105 8.73 3.61 10.66
C GLN A 105 7.78 3.49 9.47
N SER A 106 7.73 2.33 8.83
CA SER A 106 6.74 2.01 7.80
C SER A 106 5.32 2.12 8.34
N LEU A 107 5.02 1.46 9.46
CA LEU A 107 3.71 1.55 10.11
C LEU A 107 3.38 2.98 10.56
N LYS A 108 4.37 3.69 11.11
CA LYS A 108 4.22 5.08 11.51
C LYS A 108 3.80 5.99 10.35
N ALA A 109 4.30 5.75 9.13
CA ALA A 109 3.93 6.55 7.96
C ALA A 109 2.42 6.52 7.66
N PHE A 110 1.76 5.38 7.91
CA PHE A 110 0.31 5.23 7.79
C PHE A 110 -0.43 5.70 9.04
N ARG A 111 0.08 5.40 10.24
CA ARG A 111 -0.54 5.78 11.51
C ARG A 111 -0.58 7.31 11.73
N ASP A 112 0.40 8.04 11.20
CA ASP A 112 0.46 9.50 11.24
C ASP A 112 -0.23 10.14 10.01
N ALA A 113 -0.98 9.38 9.22
CA ALA A 113 -1.67 9.90 8.03
C ALA A 113 -2.96 10.64 8.37
N PRO A 114 -3.25 11.78 7.71
CA PRO A 114 -4.63 12.25 7.62
C PRO A 114 -5.44 11.23 6.81
N ARG A 115 -6.77 11.30 6.95
CA ARG A 115 -7.69 10.50 6.15
C ARG A 115 -7.35 10.64 4.65
N PRO A 116 -7.07 9.55 3.92
CA PRO A 116 -6.85 9.62 2.48
C PRO A 116 -8.17 9.85 1.74
N ASP A 117 -8.10 10.57 0.63
CA ASP A 117 -9.23 10.77 -0.27
C ASP A 117 -9.29 9.68 -1.33
N ASP A 118 -10.36 8.90 -1.37
CA ASP A 118 -10.71 8.02 -2.51
C ASP A 118 -9.60 7.01 -2.89
N ASP A 119 -8.89 6.44 -1.90
CA ASP A 119 -7.69 5.61 -2.12
C ASP A 119 -7.77 4.25 -1.41
N ARG A 120 -8.20 3.22 -2.15
CA ARG A 120 -8.21 1.82 -1.71
C ARG A 120 -6.81 1.23 -1.57
N ALA A 121 -5.88 1.66 -2.44
CA ALA A 121 -4.52 1.12 -2.46
C ALA A 121 -3.75 1.52 -1.20
N PHE A 122 -4.01 2.71 -0.66
CA PHE A 122 -3.47 3.13 0.64
C PHE A 122 -3.78 2.11 1.75
N PHE A 123 -5.03 1.66 1.87
CA PHE A 123 -5.42 0.70 2.90
C PHE A 123 -4.81 -0.68 2.69
N HIS A 124 -4.75 -1.16 1.45
CA HIS A 124 -4.08 -2.43 1.13
C HIS A 124 -2.59 -2.38 1.47
N GLU A 125 -1.87 -1.33 1.07
CA GLU A 125 -0.44 -1.20 1.36
C GLU A 125 -0.17 -1.05 2.86
N TRP A 126 -1.12 -0.46 3.60
CA TRP A 126 -1.08 -0.49 5.05
C TRP A 126 -1.33 -1.89 5.62
N ALA A 127 -2.31 -2.63 5.10
CA ALA A 127 -2.56 -4.03 5.47
C ALA A 127 -1.29 -4.88 5.34
N VAL A 128 -0.61 -4.80 4.19
CA VAL A 128 0.65 -5.51 3.96
C VAL A 128 1.73 -5.11 4.97
N ALA A 129 1.84 -3.83 5.32
CA ALA A 129 2.83 -3.38 6.29
C ALA A 129 2.52 -3.89 7.72
N GLU A 130 1.25 -3.97 8.11
CA GLU A 130 0.82 -4.56 9.39
C GLU A 130 1.07 -6.08 9.40
N GLY A 131 0.76 -6.78 8.30
CA GLY A 131 1.03 -8.21 8.14
C GLY A 131 2.52 -8.57 8.18
N GLU A 132 3.41 -7.73 7.64
CA GLU A 132 4.88 -7.89 7.77
C GLU A 132 5.39 -7.73 9.21
N GLN A 133 4.56 -7.25 10.13
CA GLN A 133 4.84 -7.14 11.56
C GLN A 133 4.02 -8.12 12.40
N ASP A 134 3.46 -9.17 11.77
CA ASP A 134 2.60 -10.18 12.39
C ASP A 134 1.31 -9.60 13.02
N ASN A 135 0.89 -8.39 12.64
CA ASN A 135 -0.40 -7.82 13.01
C ASN A 135 -1.48 -8.29 12.03
N LEU A 136 -1.72 -9.61 12.01
CA LEU A 136 -2.53 -10.30 11.02
C LEU A 136 -4.02 -9.93 11.09
N ALA A 137 -4.53 -9.56 12.26
CA ALA A 137 -5.92 -9.14 12.41
C ALA A 137 -6.13 -7.73 11.85
N LEU A 138 -5.18 -6.82 12.06
CA LEU A 138 -5.14 -5.52 11.38
C LEU A 138 -5.01 -5.66 9.85
N ASP A 139 -4.14 -6.56 9.37
CA ASP A 139 -3.99 -6.88 7.94
C ASP A 139 -5.34 -7.27 7.31
N ALA A 140 -6.01 -8.29 7.86
CA ALA A 140 -7.31 -8.74 7.37
C ALA A 140 -8.38 -7.64 7.41
N TRP A 141 -8.43 -6.83 8.48
CA TRP A 141 -9.40 -5.74 8.56
C TRP A 141 -9.11 -4.63 7.54
N LEU A 142 -7.86 -4.19 7.39
CA LEU A 142 -7.48 -3.14 6.43
C LEU A 142 -7.73 -3.57 4.98
N ASP A 143 -7.50 -4.83 4.63
CA ASP A 143 -7.86 -5.34 3.30
C ASP A 143 -9.38 -5.40 3.09
N ALA A 144 -10.15 -5.70 4.14
CA ALA A 144 -11.61 -5.58 4.07
C ALA A 144 -12.04 -4.13 3.86
N VAL A 145 -11.38 -3.16 4.50
CA VAL A 145 -11.59 -1.73 4.22
C VAL A 145 -11.24 -1.42 2.75
N ALA A 146 -10.12 -1.90 2.21
CA ALA A 146 -9.75 -1.69 0.81
C ALA A 146 -10.81 -2.21 -0.18
N LEU A 147 -11.54 -3.28 0.18
CA LEU A 147 -12.63 -3.87 -0.60
C LEU A 147 -13.99 -3.15 -0.43
N ALA A 148 -14.20 -2.41 0.67
CA ALA A 148 -15.50 -1.86 1.05
C ALA A 148 -15.94 -0.65 0.21
N ASP A 149 -17.25 -0.40 0.16
CA ASP A 149 -17.84 0.61 -0.71
C ASP A 149 -17.42 2.04 -0.33
N ASP A 150 -17.42 2.39 0.96
CA ASP A 150 -17.20 3.76 1.43
C ASP A 150 -15.73 4.23 1.38
N THR A 151 -14.81 3.31 1.07
CA THR A 151 -13.37 3.61 0.94
C THR A 151 -13.06 4.48 -0.27
N ALA A 152 -13.82 4.30 -1.35
CA ALA A 152 -13.64 5.05 -2.58
C ALA A 152 -14.96 5.17 -3.36
N ARG A 153 -15.16 6.31 -4.03
CA ARG A 153 -16.35 6.64 -4.82
C ARG A 153 -16.66 5.62 -5.90
N ARG A 154 -15.61 4.97 -6.42
CA ARG A 154 -15.74 3.91 -7.42
C ARG A 154 -15.67 2.54 -6.75
N PRO A 155 -16.48 1.57 -7.21
CA PRO A 155 -16.28 0.17 -6.88
C PRO A 155 -14.85 -0.29 -7.19
N PRO A 156 -14.34 -1.33 -6.51
CA PRO A 156 -13.04 -1.91 -6.84
C PRO A 156 -13.02 -2.35 -8.32
N SER A 157 -11.90 -2.12 -9.01
CA SER A 157 -11.70 -2.64 -10.35
C SER A 157 -11.42 -4.15 -10.30
N ASN A 158 -11.53 -4.86 -11.43
CA ASN A 158 -11.11 -6.28 -11.50
C ASN A 158 -9.66 -6.49 -11.02
N LYS A 159 -8.76 -5.57 -11.39
CA LYS A 159 -7.35 -5.66 -11.01
C LYS A 159 -7.16 -5.46 -9.51
N ASP A 160 -7.79 -4.43 -8.96
CA ASP A 160 -7.63 -4.06 -7.56
C ASP A 160 -8.34 -5.06 -6.64
N GLY A 161 -9.56 -5.47 -7.00
CA GLY A 161 -10.34 -6.48 -6.28
C GLY A 161 -9.60 -7.81 -6.15
N VAL A 162 -8.93 -8.28 -7.21
CA VAL A 162 -8.08 -9.48 -7.14
C VAL A 162 -6.93 -9.32 -6.15
N ILE A 163 -6.29 -8.15 -6.11
CA ILE A 163 -5.15 -7.88 -5.23
C ILE A 163 -5.62 -7.88 -3.77
N TYR A 164 -6.69 -7.13 -3.46
CA TYR A 164 -7.20 -7.01 -2.10
C TYR A 164 -7.82 -8.31 -1.59
N LEU A 165 -8.50 -9.09 -2.44
CA LEU A 165 -8.99 -10.43 -2.08
C LEU A 165 -7.83 -11.39 -1.79
N ALA A 166 -6.71 -11.27 -2.51
CA ALA A 166 -5.54 -12.11 -2.25
C ALA A 166 -4.84 -11.75 -0.94
N GLY A 167 -4.72 -10.45 -0.61
CA GLY A 167 -4.21 -10.01 0.69
C GLY A 167 -5.12 -10.46 1.82
N PHE A 168 -6.44 -10.26 1.70
CA PHE A 168 -7.41 -10.72 2.70
C PHE A 168 -7.34 -12.23 2.92
N ALA A 169 -7.26 -13.03 1.83
CA ALA A 169 -7.13 -14.48 1.91
C ALA A 169 -5.82 -14.90 2.58
N PHE A 170 -4.72 -14.17 2.33
CA PHE A 170 -3.44 -14.39 3.00
C PHE A 170 -3.58 -14.17 4.51
N ALA A 171 -4.05 -13.01 4.93
CA ALA A 171 -4.21 -12.66 6.35
C ALA A 171 -5.10 -13.68 7.09
N CYS A 172 -6.25 -14.02 6.50
CA CYS A 172 -7.15 -15.03 7.02
C CYS A 172 -6.49 -16.42 7.15
N ARG A 173 -5.69 -16.85 6.18
CA ARG A 173 -4.98 -18.12 6.26
C ARG A 173 -3.96 -18.12 7.41
N GLU A 174 -3.21 -17.05 7.57
CA GLU A 174 -2.22 -16.96 8.65
C GLU A 174 -2.91 -16.86 10.03
N LEU A 175 -4.02 -16.13 10.15
CA LEU A 175 -4.86 -16.12 11.36
C LEU A 175 -5.40 -17.52 11.69
N PHE A 176 -5.86 -18.28 10.70
CA PHE A 176 -6.26 -19.67 10.92
C PHE A 176 -5.08 -20.52 11.41
N ARG A 177 -3.89 -20.37 10.83
CA ARG A 177 -2.70 -21.11 11.28
C ARG A 177 -2.31 -20.77 12.71
N ALA A 178 -2.42 -19.50 13.08
CA ALA A 178 -2.07 -19.02 14.41
C ALA A 178 -3.08 -19.47 15.49
N TYR A 179 -4.38 -19.44 15.18
CA TYR A 179 -5.44 -19.57 16.20
C TYR A 179 -6.41 -20.74 15.98
N ASN A 180 -6.32 -21.45 14.85
CA ASN A 180 -7.23 -22.52 14.46
C ASN A 180 -8.72 -22.11 14.44
N SER A 181 -9.00 -20.83 14.15
CA SER A 181 -10.35 -20.27 14.14
C SER A 181 -11.00 -20.44 12.76
N TRP A 182 -12.05 -21.25 12.70
CA TRP A 182 -12.67 -21.67 11.44
C TRP A 182 -13.21 -20.53 10.58
N ILE A 183 -13.65 -19.44 11.22
CA ILE A 183 -14.15 -18.23 10.55
C ILE A 183 -13.12 -17.65 9.56
N PHE A 184 -11.83 -17.74 9.89
CA PHE A 184 -10.77 -17.26 9.02
C PHE A 184 -10.48 -18.26 7.89
N MET A 185 -10.64 -19.56 8.10
CA MET A 185 -10.53 -20.52 6.99
C MET A 185 -11.71 -20.35 6.01
N GLU A 186 -12.91 -20.08 6.52
CA GLU A 186 -14.08 -19.75 5.70
C GLU A 186 -13.88 -18.45 4.91
N GLY A 187 -13.37 -17.40 5.57
CA GLY A 187 -13.01 -16.13 4.93
C GLY A 187 -11.93 -16.29 3.85
N CYS A 188 -10.89 -17.08 4.13
CA CYS A 188 -9.83 -17.43 3.18
C CYS A 188 -10.37 -18.13 1.93
N GLY A 189 -11.19 -19.17 2.12
CA GLY A 189 -11.83 -19.90 1.02
C GLY A 189 -12.75 -19.00 0.20
N ALA A 190 -13.59 -18.18 0.87
CA ALA A 190 -14.50 -17.25 0.22
C ALA A 190 -13.78 -16.19 -0.62
N ALA A 191 -12.75 -15.56 -0.06
CA ALA A 191 -11.96 -14.57 -0.80
C ALA A 191 -11.22 -15.20 -1.99
N SER A 192 -10.74 -16.43 -1.83
CA SER A 192 -10.11 -17.20 -2.91
C SER A 192 -11.11 -17.52 -4.03
N ASP A 193 -12.31 -17.98 -3.67
CA ASP A 193 -13.40 -18.28 -4.60
C ASP A 193 -13.78 -17.05 -5.43
N LEU A 194 -14.00 -15.90 -4.78
CA LEU A 194 -14.33 -14.65 -5.46
C LEU A 194 -13.18 -14.16 -6.35
N GLY A 195 -11.94 -14.19 -5.83
CA GLY A 195 -10.77 -13.70 -6.55
C GLY A 195 -10.49 -14.49 -7.83
N LEU A 196 -10.76 -15.80 -7.83
CA LEU A 196 -10.56 -16.68 -8.99
C LEU A 196 -11.61 -16.49 -10.10
N VAL A 197 -12.77 -15.89 -9.78
CA VAL A 197 -13.81 -15.56 -10.78
C VAL A 197 -13.45 -14.28 -11.54
N LEU A 198 -12.69 -13.36 -10.93
CA LEU A 198 -12.35 -12.09 -11.55
C LEU A 198 -11.33 -12.27 -12.70
N PRO A 199 -11.48 -11.51 -13.82
CA PRO A 199 -10.56 -11.58 -14.95
C PRO A 199 -9.22 -10.89 -14.66
N TYR A 200 -8.23 -11.11 -15.54
CA TYR A 200 -6.90 -10.49 -15.51
C TYR A 200 -6.00 -10.88 -14.33
N LEU A 201 -6.19 -12.08 -13.78
CA LEU A 201 -5.29 -12.67 -12.80
C LEU A 201 -3.87 -12.84 -13.37
N ASN A 202 -2.88 -12.22 -12.73
CA ASN A 202 -1.50 -12.57 -13.03
C ASN A 202 -1.21 -14.01 -12.54
N PRO A 203 -0.24 -14.74 -13.15
CA PRO A 203 0.01 -16.14 -12.81
C PRO A 203 0.34 -16.41 -11.34
N LYS A 204 1.04 -15.48 -10.68
CA LYS A 204 1.43 -15.62 -9.27
C LYS A 204 0.21 -15.54 -8.35
N THR A 205 -0.64 -14.54 -8.54
CA THR A 205 -1.87 -14.37 -7.75
C THR A 205 -2.86 -15.49 -8.03
N LYS A 206 -3.02 -15.92 -9.29
CA LYS A 206 -3.87 -17.07 -9.63
C LYS A 206 -3.42 -18.34 -8.90
N ARG A 207 -2.12 -18.63 -8.93
CA ARG A 207 -1.54 -19.78 -8.25
C ARG A 207 -1.79 -19.70 -6.74
N PHE A 208 -1.49 -18.57 -6.12
CA PHE A 208 -1.73 -18.33 -4.70
C PHE A 208 -3.19 -18.60 -4.33
N LEU A 209 -4.14 -17.96 -5.02
CA LEU A 209 -5.58 -18.12 -4.75
C LEU A 209 -6.06 -19.57 -4.96
N SER A 210 -5.50 -20.27 -5.95
CA SER A 210 -5.83 -21.68 -6.20
C SER A 210 -5.32 -22.59 -5.07
N GLU A 211 -4.12 -22.32 -4.55
CA GLU A 211 -3.53 -23.06 -3.42
C GLU A 211 -4.31 -22.81 -2.11
N THR A 212 -4.72 -21.56 -1.86
CA THR A 212 -5.54 -21.22 -0.68
C THR A 212 -6.95 -21.78 -0.77
N GLN A 213 -7.58 -21.72 -1.95
CA GLN A 213 -8.87 -22.37 -2.21
C GLN A 213 -8.81 -23.87 -1.94
N ALA A 214 -7.80 -24.56 -2.49
CA ALA A 214 -7.62 -26.00 -2.28
C ALA A 214 -7.42 -26.33 -0.79
N THR A 215 -6.62 -25.52 -0.08
CA THR A 215 -6.42 -25.68 1.37
C THR A 215 -7.73 -25.54 2.15
N ALA A 216 -8.58 -24.57 1.79
CA ALA A 216 -9.87 -24.39 2.43
C ALA A 216 -10.81 -25.58 2.16
N TRP A 217 -10.83 -26.09 0.93
CA TRP A 217 -11.63 -27.27 0.58
C TRP A 217 -11.15 -28.55 1.29
N ASP A 218 -9.83 -28.75 1.38
CA ASP A 218 -9.23 -29.89 2.11
C ASP A 218 -9.53 -29.81 3.61
N ALA A 219 -9.68 -28.60 4.15
CA ALA A 219 -10.14 -28.38 5.52
C ALA A 219 -11.65 -28.66 5.69
N GLY A 220 -12.43 -28.76 4.61
CA GLY A 220 -13.87 -29.00 4.63
C GLY A 220 -14.72 -27.74 4.48
N VAL A 221 -14.14 -26.60 4.09
CA VAL A 221 -14.91 -25.41 3.73
C VAL A 221 -15.56 -25.63 2.36
N GLU A 222 -16.89 -25.70 2.33
CA GLU A 222 -17.63 -25.85 1.09
C GLU A 222 -17.56 -24.59 0.23
N ARG A 223 -17.50 -24.78 -1.09
CA ARG A 223 -17.69 -23.71 -2.07
C ARG A 223 -19.13 -23.20 -1.99
N VAL A 224 -19.28 -21.88 -1.96
CA VAL A 224 -20.59 -21.23 -1.80
C VAL A 224 -20.90 -20.24 -2.92
N SER A 225 -22.15 -19.79 -2.99
CA SER A 225 -22.56 -18.71 -3.89
C SER A 225 -21.78 -17.41 -3.59
N PRO A 226 -21.61 -16.50 -4.57
CA PRO A 226 -20.92 -15.23 -4.33
C PRO A 226 -21.49 -14.41 -3.17
N ALA A 227 -22.82 -14.38 -3.02
CA ALA A 227 -23.49 -13.70 -1.93
C ALA A 227 -23.11 -14.28 -0.55
N GLU A 228 -22.98 -15.60 -0.46
CA GLU A 228 -22.55 -16.27 0.78
C GLU A 228 -21.05 -16.11 1.02
N ALA A 229 -20.23 -16.10 -0.04
CA ALA A 229 -18.80 -15.81 0.07
C ALA A 229 -18.56 -14.40 0.65
N LEU A 230 -19.33 -13.39 0.20
CA LEU A 230 -19.27 -12.04 0.76
C LEU A 230 -19.65 -12.00 2.24
N ARG A 231 -20.66 -12.77 2.67
CA ARG A 231 -21.01 -12.89 4.10
C ARG A 231 -19.87 -13.49 4.92
N ARG A 232 -19.18 -14.51 4.39
CA ARG A 232 -17.99 -15.10 5.05
C ARG A 232 -16.84 -14.10 5.15
N ILE A 233 -16.59 -13.29 4.12
CA ILE A 233 -15.60 -12.20 4.16
C ILE A 233 -15.98 -11.19 5.25
N GLN A 234 -17.25 -10.76 5.30
CA GLN A 234 -17.72 -9.83 6.33
C GLN A 234 -17.58 -10.41 7.74
N ALA A 235 -17.91 -11.68 7.94
CA ALA A 235 -17.77 -12.35 9.23
C ALA A 235 -16.30 -12.47 9.65
N ALA A 236 -15.41 -12.82 8.74
CA ALA A 236 -13.97 -12.87 9.00
C ALA A 236 -13.38 -11.48 9.28
N ALA A 237 -13.81 -10.44 8.55
CA ALA A 237 -13.41 -9.05 8.80
C ALA A 237 -13.87 -8.57 10.19
N LEU A 238 -15.09 -8.94 10.61
CA LEU A 238 -15.60 -8.64 11.94
C LEU A 238 -14.78 -9.35 13.03
N ALA A 239 -14.48 -10.64 12.84
CA ALA A 239 -13.66 -11.40 13.78
C ALA A 239 -12.22 -10.87 13.86
N ALA A 240 -11.65 -10.40 12.74
CA ALA A 240 -10.34 -9.75 12.71
C ALA A 240 -10.38 -8.40 13.43
N TYR A 241 -11.42 -7.59 13.19
CA TYR A 241 -11.63 -6.35 13.92
C TYR A 241 -11.70 -6.59 15.43
N ASP A 242 -12.47 -7.57 15.90
CA ASP A 242 -12.58 -7.90 17.33
C ASP A 242 -11.25 -8.41 17.95
N GLN A 243 -10.35 -8.95 17.14
CA GLN A 243 -9.04 -9.50 17.56
C GLN A 243 -7.86 -8.55 17.27
N ARG A 244 -8.13 -7.33 16.78
CA ARG A 244 -7.11 -6.38 16.32
C ARG A 244 -6.02 -6.11 17.36
N GLU A 245 -4.79 -6.02 16.89
CA GLU A 245 -3.60 -5.81 17.73
C GLU A 245 -3.51 -4.38 18.26
N ALA A 246 -4.15 -3.42 17.59
CA ALA A 246 -4.22 -2.03 18.02
C ALA A 246 -5.50 -1.36 17.52
N GLU A 247 -5.87 -0.25 18.17
CA GLU A 247 -6.84 0.68 17.61
C GLU A 247 -6.20 1.47 16.46
N LEU A 248 -6.98 1.68 15.40
CA LEU A 248 -6.62 2.57 14.31
C LEU A 248 -7.30 3.94 14.51
N GLN A 249 -7.02 4.89 13.61
CA GLN A 249 -7.65 6.21 13.67
C GLN A 249 -9.15 6.10 13.44
N ASP A 250 -9.89 7.05 14.01
CA ASP A 250 -11.34 7.12 14.00
C ASP A 250 -11.98 7.20 12.60
N TRP A 251 -11.21 7.66 11.61
CA TRP A 251 -11.64 7.72 10.22
C TRP A 251 -11.48 6.40 9.47
N VAL A 252 -10.83 5.38 10.04
CA VAL A 252 -10.81 4.03 9.49
C VAL A 252 -12.15 3.35 9.81
N GLN A 253 -12.87 2.94 8.77
CA GLN A 253 -14.22 2.41 8.93
C GLN A 253 -14.18 1.09 9.75
N PRO A 254 -15.01 0.98 10.82
CA PRO A 254 -15.05 -0.22 11.63
C PRO A 254 -15.70 -1.37 10.85
N ALA A 255 -15.26 -2.62 11.10
CA ALA A 255 -15.73 -3.78 10.35
C ALA A 255 -17.26 -3.97 10.30
N PRO A 256 -18.05 -3.71 11.38
CA PRO A 256 -19.51 -3.80 11.33
C PRO A 256 -20.19 -2.89 10.30
N GLU A 257 -19.52 -1.81 9.89
CA GLU A 257 -20.06 -0.81 8.96
C GLU A 257 -19.65 -1.05 7.51
N LEU A 258 -18.76 -2.02 7.25
CA LEU A 258 -18.28 -2.30 5.89
C LEU A 258 -19.40 -2.90 5.03
N ALA A 259 -19.65 -2.26 3.88
CA ALA A 259 -20.52 -2.75 2.82
C ALA A 259 -19.69 -3.16 1.58
N PHE A 260 -20.17 -4.15 0.84
CA PHE A 260 -19.45 -4.75 -0.30
C PHE A 260 -20.33 -4.86 -1.56
N GLU A 261 -21.31 -3.98 -1.75
CA GLU A 261 -22.22 -4.01 -2.92
C GLU A 261 -21.48 -3.70 -4.23
N GLY A 262 -20.43 -2.86 -4.19
CA GLY A 262 -19.55 -2.61 -5.31
C GLY A 262 -18.77 -3.85 -5.73
N LEU A 263 -18.21 -4.58 -4.76
CA LEU A 263 -17.53 -5.86 -5.01
C LEU A 263 -18.50 -6.93 -5.53
N LYS A 264 -19.69 -7.01 -4.96
CA LYS A 264 -20.77 -7.89 -5.44
C LYS A 264 -21.13 -7.60 -6.89
N SER A 265 -21.37 -6.34 -7.22
CA SER A 265 -21.68 -5.91 -8.59
C SER A 265 -20.56 -6.25 -9.57
N LEU A 266 -19.29 -6.14 -9.12
CA LEU A 266 -18.13 -6.54 -9.91
C LEU A 266 -18.15 -8.04 -10.23
N VAL A 267 -18.37 -8.89 -9.22
CA VAL A 267 -18.44 -10.34 -9.37
C VAL A 267 -19.63 -10.77 -10.23
N ASP A 268 -20.80 -10.15 -10.03
CA ASP A 268 -21.99 -10.44 -10.83
C ASP A 268 -21.82 -10.04 -12.30
N SER A 269 -20.99 -9.04 -12.60
CA SER A 269 -20.74 -8.58 -13.98
C SER A 269 -19.89 -9.53 -14.83
N VAL A 270 -19.22 -10.50 -14.21
CA VAL A 270 -18.30 -11.43 -14.86
C VAL A 270 -18.81 -12.88 -14.90
N GLN A 271 -20.00 -13.14 -14.36
CA GLN A 271 -20.71 -14.42 -14.41
C GLN A 271 -21.72 -14.47 -15.55
#